data_AF-A0A537UX18-F1
#
_entry.id   AF-A0A537UX18-F1
#
_cell.length_a   1.000
_cell.length_b   1.000
_cell.length_c   1.000
_cell.angle_alpha   90.00
_cell.angle_beta   90.00
_cell.angle_gamma   90.00
#
_symmetry.space_group_name_H-M   'P 1'
#
loop_
_entity.id
_entity.type
_entity.pdbx_description
1 polymer ?
#
loop_
_entity_poly.entity_id
_entity_poly.type
_entity_poly.pdbx_seq_one_letter_code
_entity_poly.pdbx_strand_id
1 'polypeptide(L)'
;DGKVVYDDMPSYAAHGWKYLAPDKDGWFYVPFGPPFNIGIPPTSVAQIRRVDPKTGNAELVALGVRNSVGGDVDPRTGKYWFTE
;
A
#
# COMPACT_ATOMS: atom_id res chain seq x y z
N ASP A 1 -20.14 -10.95 -11.35
CA ASP A 1 -19.34 -11.69 -10.36
C ASP A 1 -18.06 -10.95 -10.04
N GLY A 2 -17.66 -10.90 -8.77
CA GLY A 2 -16.39 -10.31 -8.34
C GLY A 2 -15.26 -11.33 -8.44
N LYS A 3 -14.03 -10.86 -8.67
CA LYS A 3 -12.80 -11.67 -8.68
C LYS A 3 -11.77 -11.09 -7.72
N VAL A 4 -10.99 -11.95 -7.07
CA VAL A 4 -9.79 -11.51 -6.35
C VAL A 4 -8.75 -11.11 -7.39
N VAL A 5 -8.19 -9.91 -7.25
CA VAL A 5 -7.19 -9.36 -8.17
C VAL A 5 -5.80 -9.28 -7.57
N TYR A 6 -5.71 -9.27 -6.24
CA TYR A 6 -4.46 -9.24 -5.50
C TYR A 6 -4.70 -9.76 -4.08
N ASP A 7 -3.94 -10.76 -3.65
CA ASP A 7 -4.08 -11.47 -2.37
C ASP A 7 -2.80 -11.56 -1.54
N ASP A 8 -1.66 -11.05 -2.05
CA ASP A 8 -0.43 -10.89 -1.29
C ASP A 8 -0.57 -9.71 -0.30
N MET A 9 -1.37 -9.92 0.73
CA MET A 9 -1.62 -8.95 1.79
C MET A 9 -1.41 -9.57 3.17
N PRO A 10 -0.24 -9.35 3.81
CA PRO A 10 0.01 -9.82 5.17
C PRO A 10 -1.09 -9.36 6.15
N SER A 11 -1.71 -10.32 6.83
CA SER A 11 -2.92 -10.11 7.65
C SER A 11 -2.60 -9.69 9.09
N TYR A 12 -1.74 -8.68 9.25
CA TYR A 12 -1.41 -8.13 10.56
C TYR A 12 -2.45 -7.09 10.99
N ALA A 13 -2.93 -7.16 12.24
CA ALA A 13 -3.88 -6.19 12.77
C ALA A 13 -3.22 -4.85 13.13
N ALA A 14 -2.09 -4.89 13.85
CA ALA A 14 -1.33 -3.71 14.20
C ALA A 14 -0.68 -3.10 12.94
N HIS A 15 -0.87 -1.80 12.74
CA HIS A 15 -0.49 -1.06 11.52
C HIS A 15 -1.04 -1.70 10.23
N GLY A 16 -2.17 -2.40 10.39
CA GLY A 16 -2.81 -3.19 9.35
C GLY A 16 -3.75 -2.39 8.44
N TRP A 17 -4.04 -1.12 8.74
CA TRP A 17 -5.00 -0.33 7.97
C TRP A 17 -4.64 -0.30 6.48
N LYS A 18 -5.64 -0.51 5.61
CA LYS A 18 -5.48 -0.58 4.15
C LYS A 18 -6.38 0.47 3.50
N TYR A 19 -5.96 1.73 3.53
CA TYR A 19 -6.58 2.69 2.63
C TYR A 19 -6.18 2.39 1.18
N LEU A 20 -7.03 2.78 0.24
CA LEU A 20 -6.78 2.69 -1.19
C LEU A 20 -6.75 4.10 -1.75
N ALA A 21 -5.61 4.50 -2.31
CA ALA A 21 -5.51 5.77 -3.04
C ALA A 21 -5.43 5.46 -4.55
N PRO A 22 -6.50 5.72 -5.33
CA PRO A 22 -6.50 5.49 -6.75
C PRO A 22 -5.64 6.54 -7.48
N ASP A 23 -4.97 6.13 -8.53
CA ASP A 23 -4.37 7.06 -9.49
C ASP A 23 -5.18 7.18 -10.78
N LYS A 24 -4.70 8.05 -11.67
CA LYS A 24 -5.33 8.32 -12.97
C LYS A 24 -5.37 7.11 -13.92
N ASP A 25 -4.52 6.10 -13.69
CA ASP A 25 -4.42 4.89 -14.53
C ASP A 25 -5.31 3.77 -13.97
N GLY A 26 -5.94 4.00 -12.81
CA GLY A 26 -6.80 3.05 -12.12
C GLY A 26 -6.02 2.02 -11.28
N TRP A 27 -4.75 2.28 -10.98
CA TRP A 27 -3.98 1.50 -10.02
C TRP A 27 -4.19 2.07 -8.61
N PHE A 28 -3.91 1.27 -7.58
CA PHE A 28 -4.13 1.65 -6.19
C PHE A 28 -2.82 1.63 -5.40
N TYR A 29 -2.52 2.72 -4.70
CA TYR A 29 -1.52 2.72 -3.65
C TYR A 29 -2.10 2.12 -2.37
N VAL A 30 -1.38 1.17 -1.76
CA VAL A 30 -1.80 0.40 -0.60
C VAL A 30 -0.65 0.31 0.41
N PRO A 31 -0.85 0.68 1.69
CA PRO A 31 0.19 0.60 2.73
C PRO A 31 0.28 -0.78 3.39
N PHE A 32 1.50 -1.21 3.72
CA PHE A 32 1.80 -2.46 4.43
C PHE A 32 2.72 -2.16 5.61
N GLY A 33 2.15 -1.76 6.74
CA GLY A 33 2.90 -1.50 7.97
C GLY A 33 3.37 -2.79 8.66
N PRO A 34 4.53 -2.79 9.35
CA PRO A 34 4.93 -3.89 10.22
C PRO A 34 4.07 -3.97 11.47
N PRO A 35 3.84 -5.16 12.06
CA PRO A 35 2.94 -5.37 13.19
C PRO A 35 3.43 -4.81 14.55
N PHE A 36 4.43 -3.92 14.55
CA PHE A 36 5.09 -3.43 15.77
C PHE A 36 5.76 -2.07 15.54
N ASN A 37 6.18 -1.46 16.65
CA ASN A 37 6.90 -0.18 16.65
C ASN A 37 8.43 -0.31 16.56
N ILE A 38 9.01 -1.35 17.16
CA ILE A 38 10.46 -1.52 17.28
C ILE A 38 10.83 -2.95 16.90
N GLY A 39 11.68 -3.11 15.89
CA GLY A 39 12.17 -4.40 15.43
C GLY A 39 12.57 -4.39 13.95
N ILE A 40 13.05 -5.54 13.47
CA ILE A 40 13.36 -5.74 12.04
C ILE A 40 12.12 -6.33 11.37
N PRO A 41 11.48 -5.61 10.43
CA PRO A 41 10.28 -6.09 9.75
C PRO A 41 10.57 -7.30 8.86
N PRO A 42 9.63 -8.25 8.73
CA PRO A 42 9.61 -9.17 7.59
C PRO A 42 9.69 -8.40 6.27
N THR A 43 10.27 -9.01 5.24
CA THR A 43 10.42 -8.38 3.92
C THR A 43 9.10 -8.08 3.23
N SER A 44 7.98 -8.61 3.71
CA SER A 44 6.63 -8.39 3.19
C SER A 44 5.92 -7.16 3.76
N VAL A 45 6.53 -6.43 4.71
CA VAL A 45 5.95 -5.24 5.35
C VAL A 45 6.96 -4.10 5.39
N ALA A 46 6.56 -2.98 5.98
CA ALA A 46 7.22 -1.69 5.88
C ALA A 46 7.27 -1.13 4.45
N GLN A 47 6.16 -1.24 3.72
CA GLN A 47 6.08 -0.95 2.29
C GLN A 47 4.87 -0.07 1.94
N ILE A 48 4.99 0.73 0.89
CA ILE A 48 3.84 1.11 0.06
C ILE A 48 3.96 0.35 -1.25
N ARG A 49 2.86 -0.28 -1.68
CA ARG A 49 2.76 -0.94 -2.99
C ARG A 49 1.76 -0.22 -3.87
N ARG A 50 2.00 -0.20 -5.19
CA ARG A 50 1.05 0.27 -6.21
C ARG A 50 0.56 -0.95 -6.99
N VAL A 51 -0.73 -1.24 -6.92
CA VAL A 51 -1.34 -2.49 -7.42
C VAL A 51 -2.23 -2.21 -8.62
N ASP A 52 -2.04 -2.97 -9.69
CA ASP A 52 -2.91 -2.98 -10.86
C ASP A 52 -4.06 -3.99 -10.67
N PRO A 53 -5.31 -3.55 -10.49
CA PRO A 53 -6.44 -4.47 -10.33
C PRO A 53 -6.78 -5.24 -11.61
N LYS A 54 -6.27 -4.84 -12.78
CA LYS A 54 -6.56 -5.52 -14.05
C LYS A 54 -5.69 -6.76 -14.21
N THR A 55 -4.42 -6.66 -13.83
CA THR A 55 -3.40 -7.70 -14.04
C THR A 55 -3.00 -8.43 -12.75
N GLY A 56 -3.22 -7.81 -11.58
CA GLY A 56 -2.72 -8.30 -10.29
C GLY A 56 -1.25 -7.98 -10.02
N ASN A 57 -0.59 -7.22 -10.92
CA ASN A 57 0.78 -6.77 -10.72
C ASN A 57 0.86 -5.78 -9.55
N ALA A 58 1.96 -5.82 -8.81
CA ALA A 58 2.25 -4.88 -7.73
C ALA A 58 3.68 -4.37 -7.82
N GLU A 59 3.85 -3.06 -7.65
CA GLU A 59 5.13 -2.37 -7.62
C GLU A 59 5.42 -1.85 -6.22
N LEU A 60 6.66 -1.99 -5.77
CA LEU A 60 7.13 -1.40 -4.53
C LEU A 60 7.53 0.07 -4.77
N VAL A 61 6.81 1.01 -4.16
CA VAL A 61 7.04 2.45 -4.37
C VAL A 61 7.72 3.16 -3.21
N ALA A 62 7.67 2.57 -2.01
CA ALA A 62 8.40 3.05 -0.84
C ALA A 62 8.72 1.89 0.12
N LEU A 63 9.84 2.03 0.85
CA LEU A 63 10.28 1.13 1.92
C LEU A 63 10.55 1.91 3.20
N GLY A 64 10.38 1.26 4.35
CA GLY A 64 10.63 1.84 5.67
C GLY A 64 9.45 2.61 6.27
N VAL A 65 8.24 2.42 5.73
CA VAL A 65 7.00 3.08 6.21
C VAL A 65 6.35 2.24 7.31
N ARG A 66 6.14 2.77 8.51
CA ARG A 66 5.66 1.98 9.66
C ARG A 66 4.13 1.97 9.81
N ASN A 67 3.47 3.10 9.88
CA ASN A 67 2.02 3.17 10.11
C ASN A 67 1.32 4.31 9.33
N SER A 68 1.44 4.28 8.01
CA SER A 68 0.66 5.17 7.16
C SER A 68 -0.84 4.85 7.25
N VAL A 69 -1.63 5.83 7.67
CA VAL A 69 -3.10 5.73 7.78
C VAL A 69 -3.85 6.55 6.73
N GLY A 70 -3.15 7.29 5.87
CA GLY A 70 -3.76 8.00 4.75
C GLY A 70 -2.75 8.44 3.69
N GLY A 71 -3.25 8.63 2.47
CA GLY A 71 -2.51 9.15 1.35
C GLY A 71 -3.44 9.45 0.18
N ASP A 72 -2.97 10.29 -0.74
CA ASP A 72 -3.72 10.69 -1.93
C ASP A 72 -2.78 11.07 -3.09
N VAL A 73 -3.32 11.08 -4.30
CA VAL A 73 -2.60 11.44 -5.52
C VAL A 73 -2.93 12.88 -5.88
N ASP A 74 -1.91 13.73 -6.00
CA ASP A 74 -2.09 15.10 -6.51
C ASP A 74 -2.51 15.03 -8.00
N PRO A 75 -3.73 15.44 -8.36
CA PRO A 75 -4.26 15.28 -9.72
C PRO A 75 -3.51 16.14 -10.75
N ARG A 76 -2.78 17.16 -10.31
CA ARG A 76 -2.03 18.07 -11.21
C ARG A 76 -0.71 17.45 -11.65
N THR A 77 -0.11 16.63 -10.78
CA THR A 77 1.25 16.10 -10.98
C THR A 77 1.29 14.58 -11.10
N GLY A 78 0.23 13.88 -10.68
CA GLY A 78 0.20 12.43 -10.57
C GLY A 78 1.08 11.89 -9.44
N LYS A 79 1.60 12.75 -8.56
CA LYS A 79 2.45 12.33 -7.44
C LYS A 79 1.59 11.85 -6.28
N TYR A 80 1.93 10.68 -5.75
CA TYR A 80 1.34 10.16 -4.53
C TYR A 80 2.03 10.73 -3.29
N TRP A 81 1.21 11.13 -2.31
CA TRP A 81 1.63 11.65 -1.01
C TRP A 81 0.95 10.84 0.10
N PHE A 82 1.67 10.57 1.18
CA PHE A 82 1.15 9.76 2.29
C PHE A 82 1.67 10.26 3.65
N THR A 83 0.95 9.90 4.70
CA THR A 83 1.34 10.14 6.10
C THR A 83 2.21 9.02 6.64
N GLU A 84 2.97 9.31 7.70
CA GLU A 84 3.66 8.32 8.53
C GLU A 84 3.76 8.77 9.99
#